data_AF-A0A4Q9G752-F1
#
_entry.id   AF-A0A4Q9G752-F1
#
_cell.length_a   1.000
_cell.length_b   1.000
_cell.length_c   1.000
_cell.angle_alpha   90.00
_cell.angle_beta   90.00
_cell.angle_gamma   90.00
#
_symmetry.space_group_name_H-M   'P 1'
#
loop_
_entity.id
_entity.type
_entity.pdbx_description
1 polymer ?
#
loop_
_entity_poly.entity_id
_entity_poly.type
_entity_poly.pdbx_seq_one_letter_code
_entity_poly.pdbx_strand_id
1 'polypeptide(L)'
;MQIELSPDDIETIIREADAAAQRLRHKLCLPVCERQDLGQDLLIDLLRRLPAYDASRGSIGAFANIVLRNQSSRIAMRHHRQRRAQGGSLLSLEVPLAGAREPVGDTLTEDDGLAAWHGQTCCPAAVTELHHALQAALARLPAEDRRFCAALAHRPVTALAAEGFGSRSALYRRLADLRHVLTAHGLGPAWDDLAAA
;
A
#
# COMPACT_ATOMS: atom_id res chain seq x y z
N MET A 1 40.85 -23.18 4.71
CA MET A 1 41.66 -22.29 5.56
C MET A 1 40.92 -22.14 6.87
N GLN A 2 41.43 -22.74 7.95
CA GLN A 2 40.85 -22.56 9.30
C GLN A 2 41.48 -21.28 9.86
N ILE A 3 40.64 -20.32 10.26
CA ILE A 3 41.11 -19.14 10.98
C ILE A 3 41.10 -19.50 12.46
N GLU A 4 42.24 -19.34 13.11
CA GLU A 4 42.32 -19.40 14.56
C GLU A 4 41.95 -18.02 15.11
N LEU A 5 40.83 -17.95 15.84
CA LEU A 5 40.41 -16.75 16.54
C LEU A 5 40.74 -16.90 18.01
N SER A 6 41.39 -15.89 18.58
CA SER A 6 41.53 -15.77 20.03
C SER A 6 40.18 -15.43 20.68
N PRO A 7 39.94 -15.78 21.96
CA PRO A 7 38.83 -15.23 22.73
C PRO A 7 38.71 -13.70 22.64
N ASP A 8 39.85 -12.99 22.62
CA ASP A 8 39.89 -11.53 22.50
C ASP A 8 39.39 -11.04 21.13
N ASP A 9 39.63 -11.83 20.07
CA ASP A 9 39.13 -11.55 18.72
C ASP A 9 37.61 -11.69 18.67
N ILE A 10 37.07 -12.72 19.34
CA ILE A 10 35.63 -12.96 19.44
C ILE A 10 34.97 -11.80 20.20
N GLU A 11 35.53 -11.39 21.34
CA GLU A 11 35.01 -10.25 22.11
C GLU A 11 35.02 -8.96 21.29
N THR A 12 36.11 -8.74 20.54
CA THR A 12 36.25 -7.58 19.65
C THR A 12 35.18 -7.59 18.56
N ILE A 13 34.95 -8.73 17.91
CA ILE A 13 33.92 -8.89 16.87
C ILE A 13 32.52 -8.60 17.42
N ILE A 14 32.18 -9.18 18.58
CA ILE A 14 30.87 -9.00 19.21
C ILE A 14 30.66 -7.52 19.54
N ARG A 15 31.65 -6.87 20.15
CA ARG A 15 31.60 -5.45 20.52
C ARG A 15 31.39 -4.55 19.30
N GLU A 16 32.10 -4.82 18.20
CA GLU A 16 31.97 -4.06 16.95
C GLU A 16 30.58 -4.25 16.31
N ALA A 17 30.07 -5.49 16.32
CA ALA A 17 28.74 -5.79 15.80
C ALA A 17 27.63 -5.11 16.62
N ASP A 18 27.70 -5.13 17.94
CA ASP A 18 26.76 -4.45 18.83
C ASP A 18 26.77 -2.93 18.62
N ALA A 19 27.96 -2.35 18.50
CA ALA A 19 28.10 -0.92 18.22
C ALA A 19 27.54 -0.56 16.84
N ALA A 20 27.76 -1.39 15.82
CA ALA A 20 27.19 -1.21 14.48
C ALA A 20 25.67 -1.34 14.47
N ALA A 21 25.12 -2.37 15.15
CA ALA A 21 23.68 -2.58 15.30
C ALA A 21 23.02 -1.40 15.99
N GLN A 22 23.62 -0.88 17.08
CA GLN A 22 23.09 0.28 17.79
C GLN A 22 23.10 1.54 16.92
N ARG A 23 24.16 1.79 16.14
CA ARG A 23 24.21 2.92 15.19
C ARG A 23 23.15 2.78 14.10
N LEU A 24 23.00 1.58 13.54
CA LEU A 24 22.04 1.30 12.49
C LEU A 24 20.59 1.44 12.98
N ARG A 25 20.28 0.91 14.17
CA ARG A 25 18.98 1.04 14.82
C ARG A 25 18.57 2.51 14.97
N HIS A 26 19.46 3.35 15.50
CA HIS A 26 19.19 4.79 15.63
C HIS A 26 19.00 5.46 14.27
N LYS A 27 19.86 5.14 13.29
CA LYS A 27 19.77 5.70 11.93
C LYS A 27 18.44 5.36 11.25
N LEU A 28 17.86 4.20 11.55
CA LEU A 28 16.60 3.73 10.99
C LEU A 28 15.39 4.01 11.90
N CYS A 29 15.59 4.67 13.06
CA CYS A 29 14.57 4.91 14.08
C CYS A 29 13.81 3.65 14.50
N LEU A 30 14.53 2.52 14.61
CA LEU A 30 13.94 1.23 14.94
C LEU A 30 13.75 1.03 16.45
N PRO A 31 12.74 0.25 16.86
CA PRO A 31 12.53 -0.15 18.25
C PRO A 31 13.78 -0.78 18.89
N VAL A 32 13.87 -0.73 20.22
CA VAL A 32 15.02 -1.26 20.97
C VAL A 32 15.21 -2.76 20.75
N CYS A 33 14.13 -3.53 20.61
CA CYS A 33 14.18 -4.97 20.36
C CYS A 33 14.92 -5.34 19.06
N GLU A 34 14.82 -4.53 18.02
CA GLU A 34 15.49 -4.74 16.73
C GLU A 34 17.03 -4.73 16.84
N ARG A 35 17.60 -4.20 17.94
CA ARG A 35 19.05 -4.17 18.13
C ARG A 35 19.67 -5.55 18.03
N GLN A 36 19.04 -6.55 18.66
CA GLN A 36 19.59 -7.90 18.72
C GLN A 36 19.56 -8.57 17.35
N ASP A 37 18.45 -8.43 16.62
CA ASP A 37 18.29 -9.00 15.28
C ASP A 37 19.26 -8.38 14.28
N LEU A 38 19.42 -7.05 14.32
CA LEU A 38 20.43 -6.36 13.53
C LEU A 38 21.85 -6.84 13.85
N GLY A 39 22.16 -7.04 15.15
CA GLY A 39 23.45 -7.58 15.59
C GLY A 39 23.71 -8.97 15.02
N GLN A 40 22.71 -9.86 15.05
CA GLN A 40 22.82 -11.21 14.49
C GLN A 40 23.03 -11.17 12.97
N ASP A 41 22.25 -10.39 12.23
CA ASP A 41 22.40 -10.24 10.78
C ASP A 41 23.80 -9.73 10.38
N LEU A 42 24.33 -8.80 11.16
CA LEU A 42 25.65 -8.24 10.99
C LEU A 42 26.76 -9.27 11.29
N LEU A 43 26.63 -10.02 12.39
CA LEU A 43 27.56 -11.09 12.75
C LEU A 43 27.56 -12.20 11.70
N ILE A 44 26.39 -12.58 11.17
CA ILE A 44 26.28 -13.61 10.13
C ILE A 44 27.05 -13.20 8.86
N ASP A 45 26.92 -11.94 8.40
CA ASP A 45 27.69 -11.47 7.24
C ASP A 45 29.20 -11.41 7.54
N LEU A 46 29.57 -11.00 8.75
CA LEU A 46 30.97 -10.96 9.18
C LEU A 46 31.61 -12.34 9.24
N LEU A 47 30.94 -13.32 9.86
CA LEU A 47 31.43 -14.70 9.95
C LEU A 47 31.62 -15.33 8.56
N ARG A 48 30.72 -15.03 7.60
CA ARG A 48 30.88 -15.48 6.21
C ARG A 48 32.09 -14.87 5.50
N ARG A 49 32.49 -13.66 5.87
CA ARG A 49 33.63 -12.94 5.27
C ARG A 49 34.92 -13.15 6.02
N LEU A 50 34.86 -13.64 7.24
CA LEU A 50 36.01 -13.92 8.09
C LEU A 50 37.13 -14.67 7.37
N PRO A 51 36.87 -15.70 6.53
CA PRO A 51 37.89 -16.37 5.72
C PRO A 51 38.80 -15.46 4.89
N ALA A 52 38.39 -14.21 4.59
CA ALA A 52 39.19 -13.23 3.86
C ALA A 52 40.01 -12.28 4.76
N TYR A 53 39.94 -12.44 6.08
CA TYR A 53 40.75 -11.68 7.02
C TYR A 53 42.23 -12.03 6.87
N ASP A 54 43.06 -11.00 6.87
CA ASP A 54 44.51 -11.10 6.75
C ASP A 54 45.15 -10.20 7.82
N ALA A 55 45.73 -10.83 8.83
CA ALA A 55 46.35 -10.15 9.96
C ALA A 55 47.57 -9.30 9.55
N SER A 56 48.19 -9.57 8.39
CA SER A 56 49.30 -8.73 7.88
C SER A 56 48.83 -7.35 7.40
N ARG A 57 47.52 -7.20 7.13
CA ARG A 57 46.92 -5.98 6.57
C ARG A 57 46.22 -5.11 7.61
N GLY A 58 46.08 -5.58 8.85
CA GLY A 58 45.48 -4.81 9.93
C GLY A 58 44.83 -5.68 11.00
N SER A 59 44.20 -5.02 11.98
CA SER A 59 43.51 -5.70 13.08
C SER A 59 42.16 -6.27 12.66
N ILE A 60 41.71 -7.31 13.37
CA ILE A 60 40.40 -7.92 13.14
C ILE A 60 39.24 -6.93 13.35
N GLY A 61 39.38 -5.99 14.30
CA GLY A 61 38.40 -4.92 14.53
C GLY A 61 38.27 -3.98 13.33
N ALA A 62 39.39 -3.63 12.67
CA ALA A 62 39.35 -2.80 11.47
C ALA A 62 38.68 -3.54 10.30
N PHE A 63 39.01 -4.83 10.12
CA PHE A 63 38.35 -5.69 9.15
C PHE A 63 36.83 -5.79 9.41
N ALA A 64 36.46 -6.08 10.66
CA ALA A 64 35.07 -6.18 11.10
C ALA A 64 34.31 -4.88 10.82
N ASN A 65 34.86 -3.73 11.19
CA ASN A 65 34.21 -2.44 10.97
C ASN A 65 33.92 -2.18 9.48
N ILE A 66 34.86 -2.48 8.56
CA ILE A 66 34.63 -2.34 7.11
C ILE A 66 33.45 -3.22 6.67
N VAL A 67 33.45 -4.48 7.07
CA VAL A 67 32.38 -5.44 6.74
C VAL A 67 31.03 -4.98 7.29
N LEU A 68 30.98 -4.66 8.58
CA LEU A 68 29.78 -4.26 9.30
C LEU A 68 29.20 -2.96 8.74
N ARG A 69 30.04 -2.00 8.36
CA ARG A 69 29.60 -0.75 7.71
C ARG A 69 28.96 -1.02 6.36
N ASN A 70 29.56 -1.89 5.55
CA ASN A 70 29.02 -2.28 4.25
C ASN A 70 27.67 -3.01 4.41
N GLN A 71 27.60 -3.96 5.33
CA GLN A 71 26.36 -4.70 5.57
C GLN A 71 25.26 -3.80 6.17
N SER A 72 25.60 -2.91 7.10
CA SER A 72 24.67 -1.91 7.63
C SER A 72 24.07 -1.04 6.53
N SER A 73 24.88 -0.66 5.53
CA SER A 73 24.41 0.11 4.38
C SER A 73 23.44 -0.69 3.52
N ARG A 74 23.70 -1.98 3.31
CA ARG A 74 22.82 -2.89 2.56
C ARG A 74 21.47 -3.10 3.26
N ILE A 75 21.50 -3.30 4.59
CA ILE A 75 20.29 -3.41 5.41
C ILE A 75 19.48 -2.11 5.33
N ALA A 76 20.11 -0.94 5.51
CA ALA A 76 19.44 0.35 5.41
C ALA A 76 18.80 0.57 4.03
N MET A 77 19.49 0.24 2.94
CA MET A 77 18.94 0.33 1.58
C MET A 77 17.72 -0.57 1.40
N ARG A 78 17.76 -1.81 1.92
CA ARG A 78 16.62 -2.73 1.87
C ARG A 78 15.43 -2.18 2.66
N HIS A 79 15.67 -1.70 3.87
CA HIS A 79 14.64 -1.10 4.73
C HIS A 79 13.97 0.10 4.04
N HIS A 80 14.75 1.06 3.50
CA HIS A 80 14.17 2.20 2.79
C HIS A 80 13.44 1.80 1.50
N ARG A 81 13.94 0.81 0.75
CA ARG A 81 13.25 0.29 -0.43
C ARG A 81 11.90 -0.31 -0.07
N GLN A 82 11.84 -1.12 0.98
CA GLN A 82 10.61 -1.73 1.47
C GLN A 82 9.61 -0.65 1.92
N ARG A 83 10.05 0.36 2.67
CA ARG A 83 9.22 1.50 3.09
C ARG A 83 8.66 2.28 1.91
N ARG A 84 9.46 2.53 0.86
CA ARG A 84 8.97 3.19 -0.36
C ARG A 84 7.92 2.35 -1.09
N ALA A 85 8.12 1.04 -1.19
CA ALA A 85 7.15 0.15 -1.82
C ALA A 85 5.82 0.11 -1.05
N GLN A 86 5.86 0.34 0.26
CA GLN A 86 4.69 0.42 1.14
C GLN A 86 4.05 1.82 1.20
N GLY A 87 4.51 2.79 0.39
CA GLY A 87 3.97 4.14 0.40
C GLY A 87 4.42 5.02 1.57
N GLY A 88 5.39 4.58 2.39
CA GLY A 88 5.96 5.41 3.46
C GLY A 88 6.00 4.72 4.82
N SER A 89 5.64 5.46 5.87
CA SER A 89 5.51 4.89 7.22
C SER A 89 4.17 4.19 7.35
N LEU A 90 4.20 2.95 7.82
CA LEU A 90 3.00 2.23 8.20
C LEU A 90 2.61 2.63 9.63
N LEU A 91 1.30 2.75 9.85
CA LEU A 91 0.69 2.90 11.17
C LEU A 91 -0.03 1.60 11.50
N SER A 92 0.01 1.19 12.77
CA SER A 92 -0.75 0.03 13.24
C SER A 92 -2.21 0.44 13.46
N LEU A 93 -3.16 -0.38 13.00
CA LEU A 93 -4.58 -0.17 13.28
C LEU A 93 -4.92 -0.45 14.76
N GLU A 94 -4.12 -1.28 15.42
CA GLU A 94 -4.32 -1.70 16.81
C GLU A 94 -3.79 -0.69 17.85
N VAL A 95 -3.19 0.41 17.40
CA VAL A 95 -2.57 1.41 18.29
C VAL A 95 -3.31 2.73 18.17
N PRO A 96 -3.69 3.38 19.29
CA PRO A 96 -4.29 4.70 19.25
C PRO A 96 -3.36 5.75 18.65
N LEU A 97 -3.93 6.71 17.91
CA LEU A 97 -3.22 7.93 17.52
C LEU A 97 -2.97 8.82 18.74
N ALA A 98 -2.01 9.75 18.61
CA ALA A 98 -1.70 10.69 19.69
C ALA A 98 -2.96 11.49 20.08
N GLY A 99 -3.39 11.35 21.35
CA GLY A 99 -4.58 12.00 21.89
C GLY A 99 -5.89 11.21 21.74
N ALA A 100 -5.88 10.08 21.03
CA ALA A 100 -6.99 9.14 20.97
C ALA A 100 -6.85 8.05 22.05
N ARG A 101 -7.98 7.47 22.45
CA ARG A 101 -8.03 6.37 23.42
C ARG A 101 -8.26 5.03 22.75
N GLU A 102 -9.09 5.01 21.71
CA GLU A 102 -9.36 3.83 20.90
C GLU A 102 -8.25 3.57 19.88
N PRO A 103 -8.02 2.29 19.50
CA PRO A 103 -7.20 1.92 18.34
C PRO A 103 -7.64 2.65 17.06
N VAL A 104 -6.71 2.95 16.16
CA VAL A 104 -7.04 3.58 14.86
C VAL A 104 -8.12 2.80 14.12
N GLY A 105 -8.05 1.47 14.12
CA GLY A 105 -9.01 0.62 13.43
C GLY A 105 -10.46 0.85 13.88
N ASP A 106 -10.67 1.11 15.16
CA ASP A 106 -12.00 1.34 15.74
C ASP A 106 -12.54 2.74 15.45
N THR A 107 -11.65 3.68 15.09
CA THR A 107 -12.02 5.05 14.70
C THR A 107 -12.37 5.17 13.21
N LEU A 108 -12.00 4.19 12.39
CA LEU A 108 -12.31 4.17 10.97
C LEU A 108 -13.74 3.66 10.75
N THR A 109 -14.51 4.42 9.99
CA THR A 109 -15.89 4.09 9.63
C THR A 109 -15.99 3.64 8.17
N GLU A 110 -17.15 3.13 7.76
CA GLU A 110 -17.39 2.82 6.34
C GLU A 110 -17.31 4.08 5.45
N ASP A 111 -17.53 5.26 6.01
CA ASP A 111 -17.41 6.56 5.32
C ASP A 111 -15.93 6.94 5.05
N ASP A 112 -14.99 6.35 5.79
CA ASP A 112 -13.55 6.48 5.53
C ASP A 112 -13.05 5.47 4.47
N GLY A 113 -13.95 4.60 4.00
CA GLY A 113 -13.66 3.53 3.05
C GLY A 113 -13.53 4.00 1.60
N LEU A 114 -12.94 3.15 0.77
CA LEU A 114 -12.74 3.41 -0.66
C LEU A 114 -14.07 3.65 -1.42
N ALA A 115 -15.15 2.99 -0.99
CA ALA A 115 -16.48 3.14 -1.58
C ALA A 115 -17.01 4.57 -1.41
N ALA A 116 -16.96 5.10 -0.19
CA ALA A 116 -17.33 6.49 0.11
C ALA A 116 -16.45 7.49 -0.64
N TRP A 117 -15.13 7.23 -0.73
CA TRP A 117 -14.21 8.03 -1.56
C TRP A 117 -14.60 8.09 -3.04
N HIS A 118 -15.19 7.03 -3.58
CA HIS A 118 -15.74 7.00 -4.93
C HIS A 118 -17.19 7.50 -5.03
N GLY A 119 -17.72 8.11 -3.96
CA GLY A 119 -19.08 8.64 -3.91
C GLY A 119 -20.17 7.57 -3.79
N GLN A 120 -19.81 6.33 -3.47
CA GLN A 120 -20.80 5.27 -3.24
C GLN A 120 -21.40 5.42 -1.84
N THR A 121 -22.69 5.18 -1.72
CA THR A 121 -23.36 5.18 -0.43
C THR A 121 -22.99 3.93 0.36
N CYS A 122 -22.43 4.11 1.56
CA CYS A 122 -22.09 2.99 2.46
C CYS A 122 -23.28 2.53 3.33
N CYS A 123 -24.32 3.36 3.49
CA CYS A 123 -25.51 3.00 4.27
C CYS A 123 -26.31 1.85 3.62
N PRO A 124 -26.48 0.68 4.29
CA PRO A 124 -27.16 -0.49 3.70
C PRO A 124 -28.62 -0.22 3.30
N ALA A 125 -29.33 0.60 4.08
CA ALA A 125 -30.70 0.99 3.77
C ALA A 125 -30.76 1.82 2.48
N ALA A 126 -29.86 2.81 2.35
CA ALA A 126 -29.78 3.64 1.15
C ALA A 126 -29.30 2.84 -0.08
N VAL A 127 -28.42 1.86 0.07
CA VAL A 127 -28.06 0.92 -1.00
C VAL A 127 -29.28 0.13 -1.46
N THR A 128 -30.10 -0.36 -0.52
CA THR A 128 -31.33 -1.11 -0.82
C THR A 128 -32.36 -0.23 -1.52
N GLU A 129 -32.57 0.99 -1.04
CA GLU A 129 -33.44 1.98 -1.67
C GLU A 129 -32.97 2.35 -3.08
N LEU A 130 -31.66 2.57 -3.26
CA LEU A 130 -31.07 2.83 -4.57
C LEU A 130 -31.27 1.65 -5.52
N HIS A 131 -31.07 0.42 -5.06
CA HIS A 131 -31.33 -0.78 -5.86
C HIS A 131 -32.79 -0.85 -6.30
N HIS A 132 -33.72 -0.58 -5.38
CA HIS A 132 -35.15 -0.60 -5.68
C HIS A 132 -35.55 0.52 -6.65
N ALA A 133 -35.04 1.73 -6.46
CA ALA A 133 -35.23 2.86 -7.36
C ALA A 133 -34.67 2.56 -8.76
N LEU A 134 -33.49 1.95 -8.83
CA LEU A 134 -32.87 1.54 -10.10
C LEU A 134 -33.71 0.50 -10.82
N GLN A 135 -34.18 -0.54 -10.12
CA GLN A 135 -35.05 -1.56 -10.69
C GLN A 135 -36.36 -0.96 -11.22
N ALA A 136 -37.00 -0.08 -10.43
CA ALA A 136 -38.25 0.58 -10.83
C ALA A 136 -38.06 1.50 -12.05
N ALA A 137 -36.95 2.25 -12.11
CA ALA A 137 -36.63 3.11 -13.25
C ALA A 137 -36.33 2.28 -14.51
N LEU A 138 -35.49 1.24 -14.41
CA LEU A 138 -35.18 0.35 -15.54
C LEU A 138 -36.44 -0.35 -16.07
N ALA A 139 -37.36 -0.77 -15.21
CA ALA A 139 -38.62 -1.40 -15.62
C ALA A 139 -39.49 -0.49 -16.52
N ARG A 140 -39.40 0.83 -16.33
CA ARG A 140 -40.13 1.84 -17.10
C ARG A 140 -39.47 2.20 -18.44
N LEU A 141 -38.19 1.88 -18.61
CA LEU A 141 -37.48 2.14 -19.86
C LEU A 141 -37.95 1.24 -21.01
N PRO A 142 -37.91 1.75 -22.26
CA PRO A 142 -38.01 0.91 -23.45
C PRO A 142 -36.99 -0.24 -23.44
N ALA A 143 -37.33 -1.36 -24.07
CA ALA A 143 -36.49 -2.56 -24.08
C ALA A 143 -35.08 -2.30 -24.66
N GLU A 144 -34.97 -1.40 -25.63
CA GLU A 144 -33.69 -1.02 -26.21
C GLU A 144 -32.81 -0.22 -25.25
N ASP A 145 -33.39 0.70 -24.47
CA ASP A 145 -32.65 1.48 -23.48
C ASP A 145 -32.22 0.61 -22.31
N ARG A 146 -33.05 -0.36 -21.88
CA ARG A 146 -32.63 -1.38 -20.92
C ARG A 146 -31.42 -2.18 -21.40
N ARG A 147 -31.43 -2.62 -22.66
CA ARG A 147 -30.30 -3.34 -23.28
C ARG A 147 -29.05 -2.46 -23.33
N PHE A 148 -29.21 -1.17 -23.63
CA PHE A 148 -28.12 -0.21 -23.66
C PHE A 148 -27.53 0.02 -22.26
N CYS A 149 -28.35 0.21 -21.22
CA CYS A 149 -27.90 0.29 -19.82
C CYS A 149 -27.11 -0.95 -19.38
N ALA A 150 -27.63 -2.15 -19.68
CA ALA A 150 -26.95 -3.40 -19.35
C ALA A 150 -25.60 -3.53 -20.09
N ALA A 151 -25.50 -3.00 -21.31
CA ALA A 151 -24.24 -2.99 -22.05
C ALA A 151 -23.23 -2.02 -21.44
N LEU A 152 -23.67 -0.83 -21.03
CA LEU A 152 -22.85 0.20 -20.37
C LEU A 152 -22.29 -0.25 -19.01
N ALA A 153 -23.00 -1.12 -18.29
CA ALA A 153 -22.54 -1.65 -17.00
C ALA A 153 -21.22 -2.43 -17.09
N HIS A 154 -20.85 -2.91 -18.27
CA HIS A 154 -19.68 -3.77 -18.48
C HIS A 154 -18.68 -3.24 -19.50
N ARG A 155 -19.07 -2.28 -20.34
CA ARG A 155 -18.27 -1.84 -21.50
C ARG A 155 -18.36 -0.32 -21.70
N PRO A 156 -17.25 0.34 -22.07
CA PRO A 156 -17.27 1.76 -22.40
C PRO A 156 -17.96 2.03 -23.75
N VAL A 157 -18.44 3.26 -23.95
CA VAL A 157 -19.11 3.72 -25.19
C VAL A 157 -18.29 3.43 -26.45
N THR A 158 -16.96 3.48 -26.37
CA THR A 158 -16.06 3.18 -27.49
C THR A 158 -16.13 1.72 -27.94
N ALA A 159 -16.24 0.77 -27.01
CA ALA A 159 -16.39 -0.65 -27.30
C ALA A 159 -17.79 -0.93 -27.88
N LEU A 160 -18.83 -0.35 -27.29
CA LEU A 160 -20.21 -0.49 -27.79
C LEU A 160 -20.36 0.02 -29.24
N ALA A 161 -19.68 1.12 -29.58
CA ALA A 161 -19.67 1.63 -30.94
C ALA A 161 -19.00 0.65 -31.94
N ALA A 162 -17.93 -0.02 -31.52
CA ALA A 162 -17.27 -1.04 -32.34
C ALA A 162 -18.12 -2.31 -32.51
N GLU A 163 -18.95 -2.63 -31.51
CA GLU A 163 -19.89 -3.77 -31.52
C GLU A 163 -21.19 -3.48 -32.27
N GLY A 164 -21.35 -2.29 -32.87
CA GLY A 164 -22.50 -1.97 -33.71
C GLY A 164 -23.73 -1.44 -32.96
N PHE A 165 -23.60 -1.02 -31.70
CA PHE A 165 -24.70 -0.35 -30.97
C PHE A 165 -25.06 1.03 -31.58
N GLY A 166 -24.20 1.60 -32.42
CA GLY A 166 -24.37 2.88 -33.09
C GLY A 166 -23.08 3.66 -33.20
N SER A 167 -23.13 4.86 -33.80
CA SER A 167 -21.97 5.76 -33.80
C SER A 167 -21.71 6.31 -32.39
N ARG A 168 -20.44 6.61 -32.06
CA ARG A 168 -20.08 7.20 -30.75
C ARG A 168 -20.92 8.43 -30.40
N SER A 169 -21.11 9.35 -31.35
CA SER A 169 -21.92 10.56 -31.15
C SER A 169 -23.39 10.26 -30.88
N ALA A 170 -23.97 9.24 -31.54
CA ALA A 170 -25.33 8.82 -31.27
C ALA A 170 -25.47 8.18 -29.87
N LEU A 171 -24.49 7.37 -29.46
CA LEU A 171 -24.48 6.76 -28.13
C LEU A 171 -24.34 7.79 -27.00
N TYR A 172 -23.50 8.82 -27.17
CA TYR A 172 -23.40 9.91 -26.19
C TYR A 172 -24.68 10.75 -26.09
N ARG A 173 -25.35 11.05 -27.21
CA ARG A 173 -26.68 11.70 -27.18
C ARG A 173 -27.71 10.84 -26.46
N ARG A 174 -27.77 9.55 -26.79
CA ARG A 174 -28.65 8.59 -26.13
C ARG A 174 -28.38 8.51 -24.63
N LEU A 175 -27.12 8.57 -24.20
CA LEU A 175 -26.74 8.60 -22.79
C LEU A 175 -27.24 9.88 -22.09
N ALA A 176 -27.13 11.03 -22.74
CA ALA A 176 -27.67 12.29 -22.22
C ALA A 176 -29.20 12.23 -22.06
N ASP A 177 -29.91 11.74 -23.08
CA ASP A 177 -31.37 11.55 -23.01
C ASP A 177 -31.77 10.57 -21.90
N LEU A 178 -31.03 9.46 -21.78
CA LEU A 178 -31.25 8.45 -20.75
C LEU A 178 -31.10 9.03 -19.34
N ARG A 179 -30.10 9.89 -19.11
CA ARG A 179 -29.93 10.58 -17.81
C ARG A 179 -31.17 11.39 -17.44
N HIS A 180 -31.75 12.14 -18.39
CA HIS A 180 -32.98 12.88 -18.13
C HIS A 180 -34.16 11.97 -17.76
N VAL A 181 -34.33 10.85 -18.47
CA VAL A 181 -35.39 9.88 -18.17
C VAL A 181 -35.20 9.23 -16.80
N LEU A 182 -33.97 8.84 -16.45
CA LEU A 182 -33.65 8.27 -15.15
C LEU A 182 -33.86 9.28 -14.02
N THR A 183 -33.49 10.56 -14.21
CA THR A 183 -33.82 11.66 -13.27
C THR A 183 -35.32 11.78 -13.04
N ALA A 184 -36.12 11.74 -14.11
CA ALA A 184 -37.58 11.81 -14.01
C ALA A 184 -38.18 10.62 -13.23
N HIS A 185 -37.45 9.51 -13.12
CA HIS A 185 -37.80 8.34 -12.32
C HIS A 185 -37.17 8.32 -10.92
N GLY A 186 -36.54 9.41 -10.50
CA GLY A 186 -36.00 9.59 -9.16
C GLY A 186 -34.56 9.13 -8.98
N LEU A 187 -33.84 8.81 -10.07
CA LEU A 187 -32.40 8.54 -10.01
C LEU A 187 -31.61 9.81 -10.28
N GLY A 188 -30.91 10.31 -9.27
CA GLY A 188 -30.05 11.50 -9.38
C GLY A 188 -30.81 12.83 -9.40
N PRO A 189 -30.13 13.88 -8.93
CA PRO A 189 -30.01 15.10 -9.73
C PRO A 189 -28.55 15.37 -10.17
N ALA A 190 -27.60 14.59 -9.66
CA ALA A 190 -26.16 14.84 -9.69
C ALA A 190 -25.39 13.86 -10.60
N TRP A 191 -25.73 13.81 -11.89
CA TRP A 191 -25.03 12.91 -12.83
C TRP A 191 -23.61 13.39 -13.18
N ASP A 192 -23.31 14.67 -12.93
CA ASP A 192 -22.06 15.34 -13.34
C ASP A 192 -21.25 15.93 -12.15
N ASP A 193 -21.62 15.65 -10.90
CA ASP A 193 -20.91 16.17 -9.70
C ASP A 193 -19.49 15.57 -9.54
N LEU A 194 -19.17 14.51 -10.29
CA LEU A 194 -17.84 13.92 -10.37
C LEU A 194 -16.84 14.71 -11.22
N ALA A 195 -17.28 15.74 -11.96
CA ALA A 195 -16.39 16.60 -12.74
C ALA A 195 -15.82 17.80 -11.96
N ALA A 196 -16.29 18.04 -10.73
CA ALA A 196 -15.95 19.21 -9.92
C ALA A 196 -15.12 18.92 -8.65
N ALA A 197 -14.66 17.67 -8.47
CA ALA A 197 -13.74 17.24 -7.40
C ALA A 197 -12.46 16.65 -8.02
#